data_AF-K5VPH0-F1
#
_entry.id   AF-K5VPH0-F1
#
_cell.length_a   1.000
_cell.length_b   1.000
_cell.length_c   1.000
_cell.angle_alpha   90.00
_cell.angle_beta   90.00
_cell.angle_gamma   90.00
#
_symmetry.space_group_name_H-M   'P 1'
#
loop_
_entity.id
_entity.type
_entity.pdbx_description
1 polymer ?
#
loop_
_entity_poly.entity_id
_entity_poly.type
_entity_poly.pdbx_seq_one_letter_code
_entity_poly.pdbx_strand_id
1 'polypeptide(L)'
;MFSALAGGVALLGLAASSVVSGAQQPFALSGGKFESYDAGLFSPVEDLGLLSTSEFTALAHPTFPNYNVRIKKSDFCDGTPQISRAFTGYIDIEARHLFFYFFESRSNPDKDDVIFWTNGGPGCSSSLGLFMELGPCRVNDVHNVTFNPYSWNENANIFFIDQPIGVGFSYADHGE
;
A
#
# COMPACT_ATOMS: atom_id res chain seq x y z
N MET A 1 19.63 -41.08 54.69
CA MET A 1 19.10 -39.69 54.70
C MET A 1 19.76 -38.95 53.55
N PHE A 2 18.93 -38.27 52.75
CA PHE A 2 19.23 -37.49 51.54
C PHE A 2 19.50 -38.27 50.23
N SER A 3 18.44 -38.30 49.43
CA SER A 3 18.33 -38.66 48.02
C SER A 3 19.15 -37.68 47.16
N ALA A 4 20.02 -38.19 46.28
CA ALA A 4 20.67 -37.40 45.24
C ALA A 4 19.82 -37.48 43.96
N LEU A 5 19.37 -36.32 43.49
CA LEU A 5 18.58 -36.17 42.27
C LEU A 5 19.37 -36.56 41.02
N ALA A 6 18.73 -37.35 40.15
CA ALA A 6 19.18 -37.60 38.79
C ALA A 6 19.09 -36.32 37.96
N GLY A 7 20.23 -35.84 37.47
CA GLY A 7 20.30 -34.78 36.47
C GLY A 7 19.91 -35.32 35.10
N GLY A 8 18.67 -35.05 34.68
CA GLY A 8 18.23 -35.25 33.31
C GLY A 8 18.70 -34.11 32.42
N VAL A 9 19.59 -34.41 31.47
CA VAL A 9 19.92 -33.50 30.37
C VAL A 9 18.73 -33.50 29.40
N ALA A 10 17.93 -32.45 29.44
CA ALA A 10 16.90 -32.21 28.42
C ALA A 10 17.59 -31.76 27.13
N LEU A 11 17.68 -32.65 26.14
CA LEU A 11 17.93 -32.25 24.76
C LEU A 11 16.72 -31.43 24.29
N LEU A 12 16.86 -30.10 24.28
CA LEU A 12 15.97 -29.20 23.55
C LEU A 12 16.11 -29.52 22.07
N GLY A 13 15.13 -30.25 21.53
CA GLY A 13 14.97 -30.43 20.09
C GLY A 13 14.76 -29.06 19.44
N LEU A 14 15.69 -28.67 18.58
CA LEU A 14 15.49 -27.57 17.64
C LEU A 14 14.38 -27.99 16.67
N ALA A 15 13.17 -27.49 16.90
CA ALA A 15 12.13 -27.49 15.88
C ALA A 15 12.59 -26.55 14.77
N ALA A 16 13.09 -27.11 13.67
CA ALA A 16 13.34 -26.36 12.45
C ALA A 16 11.97 -25.89 11.92
N SER A 17 11.69 -24.60 12.05
CA SER A 17 10.53 -23.95 11.43
C SER A 17 10.61 -24.20 9.92
N SER A 18 9.66 -24.95 9.39
CA SER A 18 9.53 -25.16 7.94
C SER A 18 9.31 -23.82 7.27
N VAL A 19 10.28 -23.40 6.45
CA VAL A 19 10.12 -22.28 5.54
C VAL A 19 9.03 -22.69 4.55
N VAL A 20 7.84 -22.11 4.66
CA VAL A 20 6.82 -22.25 3.63
C VAL A 20 7.36 -21.47 2.43
N SER A 21 7.98 -22.20 1.50
CA SER A 21 8.25 -21.69 0.16
C SER A 21 6.91 -21.48 -0.51
N GLY A 22 6.36 -20.26 -0.37
CA GLY A 22 5.33 -19.77 -1.27
C GLY A 22 5.98 -19.64 -2.64
N ALA A 23 5.96 -20.70 -3.43
CA ALA A 23 6.27 -20.61 -4.84
C ALA A 23 5.26 -19.63 -5.44
N GLN A 24 5.70 -18.41 -5.77
CA GLN A 24 4.95 -17.55 -6.69
C GLN A 24 4.76 -18.38 -7.96
N GLN A 25 3.53 -18.84 -8.17
CA GLN A 25 3.12 -19.39 -9.45
C GLN A 25 3.46 -18.33 -10.50
N PRO A 26 4.25 -18.66 -11.53
CA PRO A 26 4.46 -17.74 -12.63
C PRO A 26 3.07 -17.36 -13.16
N PHE A 27 2.82 -16.07 -13.35
CA PHE A 27 1.67 -15.63 -14.14
C PHE A 27 1.80 -16.26 -15.53
N ALA A 28 1.05 -17.34 -15.76
CA ALA A 28 1.01 -17.99 -17.06
C ALA A 28 0.12 -17.13 -17.96
N LEU A 29 0.72 -16.12 -18.59
CA LEU A 29 0.10 -15.42 -19.71
C LEU A 29 -0.01 -16.44 -20.85
N SER A 30 -1.22 -16.99 -21.02
CA SER A 30 -1.59 -17.86 -22.13
C SER A 30 -1.37 -17.12 -23.45
N GLY A 31 -0.19 -17.23 -24.06
CA GLY A 31 0.11 -17.08 -25.49
C GLY A 31 -0.45 -15.87 -26.26
N GLY A 32 -1.09 -14.90 -25.60
CA GLY A 32 -1.67 -13.73 -26.19
C GLY A 32 -0.57 -12.70 -26.41
N LYS A 33 -0.54 -12.12 -27.61
CA LYS A 33 0.17 -10.86 -27.82
C LYS A 33 -0.26 -9.91 -26.70
N PHE A 34 0.69 -9.28 -26.02
CA PHE A 34 0.37 -8.16 -25.14
C PHE A 34 -0.31 -7.13 -26.04
N GLU A 35 -1.64 -7.01 -25.96
CA GLU A 35 -2.33 -5.91 -26.61
C GLU A 35 -1.73 -4.63 -26.04
N SER A 36 -1.49 -3.64 -26.90
CA SER A 36 -1.01 -2.35 -26.45
C SER A 36 -1.93 -1.82 -25.36
N TYR A 37 -1.36 -1.30 -24.28
CA TYR A 37 -2.10 -0.62 -23.22
C TYR A 37 -3.12 0.35 -23.82
N ASP A 38 -4.41 0.10 -23.58
CA ASP A 38 -5.49 1.00 -23.95
C ASP A 38 -5.81 1.91 -22.76
N ALA A 39 -5.33 3.16 -22.83
CA ALA A 39 -5.59 4.17 -21.81
C ALA A 39 -7.09 4.47 -21.65
N GLY A 40 -7.89 4.26 -22.71
CA GLY A 40 -9.34 4.47 -22.72
C GLY A 40 -10.12 3.51 -21.81
N LEU A 41 -9.46 2.43 -21.38
CA LEU A 41 -10.03 1.40 -20.53
C LEU A 41 -10.14 1.84 -19.06
N PHE A 42 -9.38 2.87 -18.66
CA PHE A 42 -9.29 3.38 -17.28
C PHE A 42 -9.75 4.84 -17.14
N SER A 43 -10.42 5.39 -18.16
CA SER A 43 -10.73 6.82 -18.24
C SER A 43 -12.20 7.17 -18.04
N PRO A 44 -12.82 6.95 -16.86
CA PRO A 44 -13.96 7.77 -16.47
C PRO A 44 -13.52 9.18 -16.06
N VAL A 45 -12.24 9.43 -15.80
CA VAL A 45 -11.68 10.73 -15.40
C VAL A 45 -10.32 10.94 -16.09
N GLU A 46 -10.18 12.02 -16.87
CA GLU A 46 -8.93 12.35 -17.59
C GLU A 46 -7.84 12.97 -16.69
N ASP A 47 -8.22 13.59 -15.56
CA ASP A 47 -7.30 14.21 -14.59
C ASP A 47 -7.71 13.84 -13.16
N LEU A 48 -6.80 13.21 -12.41
CA LEU A 48 -7.02 12.87 -11.00
C LEU A 48 -7.30 14.12 -10.15
N GLY A 49 -6.82 15.30 -10.56
CA GLY A 49 -7.10 16.58 -9.93
C GLY A 49 -8.59 16.94 -9.82
N LEU A 50 -9.45 16.33 -10.65
CA LEU A 50 -10.90 16.53 -10.67
C LEU A 50 -11.68 15.57 -9.75
N LEU A 51 -10.99 14.62 -9.11
CA LEU A 51 -11.63 13.70 -8.17
C LEU A 51 -12.25 14.47 -6.99
N SER A 52 -13.40 13.98 -6.55
CA SER A 52 -14.06 14.47 -5.33
C SER A 52 -13.20 14.19 -4.10
N THR A 53 -13.28 15.07 -3.10
CA THR A 53 -12.67 14.84 -1.77
C THR A 53 -13.58 14.03 -0.84
N SER A 54 -14.89 14.02 -1.12
CA SER A 54 -15.90 13.36 -0.29
C SER A 54 -16.36 12.00 -0.83
N GLU A 55 -16.29 11.79 -2.13
CA GLU A 55 -16.83 10.59 -2.79
C GLU A 55 -15.75 9.82 -3.55
N PHE A 56 -15.89 8.49 -3.57
CA PHE A 56 -15.00 7.62 -4.32
C PHE A 56 -15.43 7.48 -5.78
N THR A 57 -14.47 7.58 -6.68
CA THR A 57 -14.61 7.13 -8.07
C THR A 57 -14.10 5.70 -8.19
N ALA A 58 -14.89 4.81 -8.78
CA ALA A 58 -14.50 3.43 -9.01
C ALA A 58 -13.91 3.26 -10.42
N LEU A 59 -12.75 2.60 -10.49
CA LEU A 59 -12.04 2.22 -11.70
C LEU A 59 -12.03 0.69 -11.80
N ALA A 60 -12.48 0.13 -12.91
CA ALA A 60 -12.55 -1.31 -13.12
C ALA A 60 -11.99 -1.67 -14.49
N HIS A 61 -11.43 -2.86 -14.62
CA HIS A 61 -10.84 -3.34 -15.86
C HIS A 61 -11.63 -4.53 -16.42
N PRO A 62 -12.05 -4.52 -17.71
CA PRO A 62 -12.87 -5.60 -18.28
C PRO A 62 -12.27 -7.00 -18.19
N THR A 63 -10.94 -7.13 -18.26
CA THR A 63 -10.24 -8.43 -18.14
C THR A 63 -10.09 -8.89 -16.69
N PHE A 64 -10.25 -8.00 -15.70
CA PHE A 64 -10.09 -8.31 -14.28
C PHE A 64 -11.36 -7.91 -13.50
N PRO A 65 -12.51 -8.56 -13.78
CA PRO A 65 -13.80 -8.15 -13.22
C PRO A 65 -13.90 -8.26 -11.70
N ASN A 66 -13.03 -9.07 -11.07
CA ASN A 66 -13.00 -9.26 -9.62
C ASN A 66 -12.08 -8.24 -8.91
N TYR A 67 -11.43 -7.35 -9.67
CA TYR A 67 -10.50 -6.36 -9.17
C TYR A 67 -11.00 -4.96 -9.56
N ASN A 68 -11.11 -4.08 -8.58
CA ASN A 68 -11.43 -2.68 -8.84
C ASN A 68 -10.66 -1.75 -7.90
N VAL A 69 -10.57 -0.48 -8.26
CA VAL A 69 -9.93 0.56 -7.46
C VAL A 69 -10.93 1.66 -7.17
N ARG A 70 -11.18 1.93 -5.90
CA ARG A 70 -11.92 3.11 -5.45
C ARG A 70 -10.92 4.18 -5.06
N ILE A 71 -10.98 5.36 -5.67
CA ILE A 71 -10.03 6.45 -5.41
C ILE A 71 -10.77 7.78 -5.21
N LYS A 72 -10.23 8.61 -4.33
CA LYS A 72 -10.70 9.99 -4.12
C LYS A 72 -9.53 10.92 -3.86
N LYS A 73 -9.74 12.21 -4.10
CA LYS A 73 -8.78 13.26 -3.75
C LYS A 73 -8.70 13.40 -2.23
N SER A 74 -7.52 13.72 -1.73
CA SER A 74 -7.28 13.95 -0.31
C SER A 74 -6.50 15.24 -0.08
N ASP A 75 -6.78 15.89 1.03
CA ASP A 75 -6.25 17.21 1.40
C ASP A 75 -5.40 17.17 2.69
N PHE A 76 -5.17 15.97 3.25
CA PHE A 76 -4.22 15.83 4.33
C PHE A 76 -2.80 16.08 3.80
N CYS A 77 -2.00 16.83 4.56
CA CYS A 77 -0.69 17.35 4.17
C CYS A 77 -0.67 18.57 3.23
N ASP A 78 -1.80 19.25 3.01
CA ASP A 78 -1.89 20.46 2.16
C ASP A 78 -1.44 21.77 2.85
N GLY A 79 -0.49 21.69 3.80
CA GLY A 79 0.00 22.84 4.57
C GLY A 79 0.64 23.96 3.72
N THR A 80 0.91 23.70 2.44
CA THR A 80 1.18 24.72 1.41
C THR A 80 0.62 24.23 0.07
N PRO A 81 0.14 25.11 -0.83
CA PRO A 81 -0.46 24.73 -2.14
C PRO A 81 0.44 23.97 -3.12
N GLN A 82 1.68 23.66 -2.73
CA GLN A 82 2.69 22.96 -3.53
C GLN A 82 3.01 21.56 -3.00
N ILE A 83 2.33 21.10 -1.94
CA ILE A 83 2.55 19.77 -1.37
C ILE A 83 1.73 18.79 -2.20
N SER A 84 2.31 18.33 -3.31
CA SER A 84 2.00 17.11 -4.07
C SER A 84 0.58 16.55 -3.93
N ARG A 85 -0.17 16.51 -5.04
CA ARG A 85 -1.54 15.99 -5.11
C ARG A 85 -1.64 14.62 -4.43
N ALA A 86 -2.47 14.56 -3.39
CA ALA A 86 -2.66 13.39 -2.56
C ALA A 86 -4.01 12.73 -2.84
N PHE A 87 -4.01 11.41 -2.81
CA PHE A 87 -5.18 10.58 -3.06
C PHE A 87 -5.21 9.43 -2.07
N THR A 88 -6.41 8.98 -1.74
CA THR A 88 -6.61 7.77 -0.93
C THR A 88 -7.66 6.90 -1.55
N GLY A 89 -7.59 5.62 -1.24
CA GLY A 89 -8.46 4.66 -1.89
C GLY A 89 -8.32 3.25 -1.38
N TYR A 90 -9.05 2.37 -2.05
CA TYR A 90 -9.01 0.95 -1.83
C TYR A 90 -8.73 0.22 -3.14
N ILE A 91 -7.86 -0.78 -3.09
CA ILE A 91 -7.76 -1.83 -4.08
C ILE A 91 -8.66 -2.96 -3.59
N ASP A 92 -9.74 -3.18 -4.31
CA ASP A 92 -10.78 -4.13 -3.96
C ASP A 92 -10.57 -5.43 -4.73
N ILE A 93 -10.50 -6.53 -3.98
CA ILE A 93 -10.33 -7.90 -4.47
C ILE A 93 -11.48 -8.71 -3.87
N GLU A 94 -12.59 -8.78 -4.59
CA GLU A 94 -13.84 -9.37 -4.10
C GLU A 94 -14.24 -8.76 -2.74
N ALA A 95 -14.24 -9.56 -1.67
CA ALA A 95 -14.61 -9.15 -0.30
C ALA A 95 -13.44 -8.57 0.52
N ARG A 96 -12.30 -8.27 -0.11
CA ARG A 96 -11.08 -7.77 0.53
C ARG A 96 -10.72 -6.39 0.00
N HIS A 97 -10.36 -5.48 0.88
CA HIS A 97 -10.17 -4.07 0.58
C HIS A 97 -8.83 -3.60 1.15
N LEU A 98 -7.83 -3.44 0.29
CA LEU A 98 -6.51 -2.93 0.67
C LEU A 98 -6.51 -1.40 0.55
N PHE A 99 -6.30 -0.72 1.66
CA PHE A 99 -6.20 0.73 1.68
C PHE A 99 -4.85 1.21 1.15
N PHE A 100 -4.87 2.33 0.43
CA PHE A 100 -3.67 3.01 -0.03
C PHE A 100 -3.72 4.52 0.19
N TYR A 101 -2.52 5.07 0.39
CA TYR A 101 -2.23 6.48 0.15
C TYR A 101 -1.43 6.58 -1.15
N PHE A 102 -1.77 7.54 -1.99
CA PHE A 102 -1.06 7.83 -3.23
C PHE A 102 -0.67 9.30 -3.28
N PHE A 103 0.57 9.57 -3.64
CA PHE A 103 1.07 10.91 -3.86
C PHE A 103 1.74 10.99 -5.22
N GLU A 104 1.32 11.98 -5.99
CA GLU A 104 2.01 12.33 -7.23
C GLU A 104 3.42 12.84 -6.94
N SER A 105 4.31 12.63 -7.91
CA SER A 105 5.64 13.25 -7.91
C SER A 105 5.52 14.77 -7.85
N ARG A 106 6.43 15.41 -7.11
CA ARG A 106 6.58 16.87 -7.07
C ARG A 106 7.30 17.42 -8.30
N SER A 107 8.03 16.59 -9.05
CA SER A 107 8.78 16.98 -10.23
C SER A 107 7.93 16.87 -11.50
N ASN A 108 7.71 15.67 -12.03
CA ASN A 108 6.87 15.44 -13.20
C ASN A 108 6.08 14.13 -13.07
N PRO A 109 4.86 14.15 -12.50
CA PRO A 109 4.11 12.92 -12.23
C PRO A 109 3.76 12.11 -13.49
N ASP A 110 3.66 12.74 -14.67
CA ASP A 110 3.40 12.04 -15.93
C ASP A 110 4.60 11.26 -16.48
N LYS A 111 5.82 11.58 -16.00
CA LYS A 111 7.08 11.00 -16.51
C LYS A 111 7.89 10.25 -15.46
N ASP A 112 7.71 10.60 -14.21
CA ASP A 112 8.48 10.05 -13.11
C ASP A 112 8.00 8.65 -12.74
N ASP A 113 8.92 7.83 -12.25
CA ASP A 113 8.66 6.43 -11.92
C ASP A 113 7.63 6.28 -10.78
N VAL A 114 7.04 5.08 -10.70
CA VAL A 114 6.11 4.70 -9.63
C VAL A 114 6.81 3.82 -8.61
N ILE A 115 6.76 4.23 -7.35
CA ILE A 115 7.25 3.48 -6.20
C ILE A 115 6.07 2.84 -5.47
N PHE A 116 6.20 1.55 -5.21
CA PHE A 116 5.34 0.80 -4.32
C PHE A 116 6.03 0.64 -2.97
N TRP A 117 5.43 1.16 -1.90
CA TRP A 117 5.97 1.10 -0.55
C TRP A 117 5.05 0.33 0.40
N THR A 118 5.65 -0.55 1.19
CA THR A 118 5.00 -1.26 2.29
C THR A 118 5.88 -1.28 3.54
N ASN A 119 5.30 -1.06 4.71
CA ASN A 119 5.95 -1.37 5.97
C ASN A 119 5.79 -2.87 6.34
N GLY A 120 6.69 -3.35 7.20
CA GLY A 120 6.81 -4.76 7.59
C GLY A 120 6.14 -5.10 8.92
N GLY A 121 6.79 -5.96 9.72
CA GLY A 121 6.29 -6.40 11.03
C GLY A 121 6.35 -7.92 11.17
N PRO A 122 5.27 -8.67 10.84
CA PRO A 122 4.10 -8.31 10.01
C PRO A 122 3.02 -7.49 10.73
N GLY A 123 2.18 -6.78 9.97
CA GLY A 123 0.97 -6.12 10.49
C GLY A 123 1.09 -4.62 10.77
N CYS A 124 2.23 -3.99 10.48
CA CYS A 124 2.38 -2.54 10.65
C CYS A 124 1.82 -1.80 9.44
N SER A 125 1.07 -0.73 9.69
CA SER A 125 0.56 0.15 8.63
C SER A 125 1.69 0.89 7.91
N SER A 126 1.50 1.07 6.61
CA SER A 126 2.41 1.87 5.76
C SER A 126 2.27 3.37 6.01
N SER A 127 1.28 3.79 6.80
CA SER A 127 1.22 5.14 7.36
C SER A 127 2.46 5.48 8.21
N LEU A 128 3.15 4.48 8.78
CA LEU A 128 4.41 4.69 9.48
C LEU A 128 5.48 5.22 8.50
N GLY A 129 5.67 4.56 7.36
CA GLY A 129 6.60 5.03 6.33
C GLY A 129 6.21 6.38 5.75
N LEU A 130 4.92 6.59 5.56
CA LEU A 130 4.36 7.86 5.10
C LEU A 130 4.72 9.02 6.05
N PHE A 131 4.34 8.94 7.33
CA PHE A 131 4.46 10.09 8.22
C PHE A 131 5.79 10.17 8.98
N MET A 132 6.48 9.04 9.16
CA MET A 132 7.67 8.95 10.01
C MET A 132 8.96 8.61 9.26
N GLU A 133 8.91 8.16 8.00
CA GLU A 133 10.11 7.80 7.24
C GLU A 133 10.33 8.68 6.00
N LEU A 134 9.53 8.55 4.96
CA LEU A 134 9.87 9.03 3.62
C LEU A 134 8.75 9.73 2.85
N GLY A 135 7.56 9.87 3.44
CA GLY A 135 6.46 10.54 2.77
C GLY A 135 6.58 12.07 2.72
N PRO A 136 5.63 12.74 2.04
CA PRO A 136 5.70 14.16 1.72
C PRO A 136 5.62 15.10 2.92
N CYS A 137 5.13 14.59 4.05
CA CYS A 137 4.82 15.37 5.23
C CYS A 137 5.16 14.60 6.50
N ARG A 138 5.44 15.35 7.57
CA ARG A 138 5.67 14.84 8.92
C ARG A 138 4.52 15.27 9.82
N VAL A 139 4.03 14.36 10.64
CA VAL A 139 3.11 14.67 11.73
C VAL A 139 3.97 14.89 12.98
N ASN A 140 4.19 16.15 13.35
CA ASN A 140 5.04 16.48 14.51
C ASN A 140 4.22 16.58 15.81
N ASP A 141 2.97 17.02 15.69
CA ASP A 141 2.00 17.02 16.79
C ASP A 141 0.58 16.83 16.22
N VAL A 142 -0.43 16.77 17.10
CA VAL A 142 -1.83 16.49 16.74
C VAL A 142 -2.43 17.49 15.74
N HIS A 143 -1.88 18.71 15.67
CA HIS A 143 -2.41 19.81 14.86
C HIS A 143 -1.38 20.34 13.85
N ASN A 144 -0.18 19.74 13.79
CA ASN A 144 0.94 20.26 13.02
C ASN A 144 1.49 19.20 12.08
N VAL A 145 1.19 19.42 10.80
CA VAL A 145 1.76 18.67 9.69
C VAL A 145 2.74 19.57 8.97
N THR A 146 4.01 19.17 8.89
CA THR A 146 5.06 19.95 8.22
C THR A 146 5.55 19.26 6.96
N PHE A 147 5.94 20.06 5.98
CA PHE A 147 6.58 19.59 4.76
C PHE A 147 7.86 18.78 5.04
N ASN A 148 8.04 17.67 4.33
CA ASN A 148 9.29 16.90 4.32
C ASN A 148 10.12 17.25 3.06
N PRO A 149 11.28 17.95 3.19
CA PRO A 149 12.15 18.29 2.06
C PRO A 149 12.95 17.09 1.52
N TYR A 150 12.94 15.95 2.21
CA TYR A 150 13.64 14.73 1.81
C TYR A 150 12.65 13.60 1.45
N SER A 151 11.44 13.96 1.04
CA SER A 151 10.42 13.00 0.64
C SER A 151 10.86 12.23 -0.60
N TRP A 152 10.51 10.95 -0.67
CA TRP A 152 10.77 10.15 -1.87
C TRP A 152 9.91 10.57 -3.06
N ASN A 153 8.77 11.23 -2.81
CA ASN A 153 7.94 11.77 -3.89
C ASN A 153 8.49 13.05 -4.53
N GLU A 154 9.73 13.44 -4.23
CA GLU A 154 10.39 14.54 -4.94
C GLU A 154 10.56 14.25 -6.45
N ASN A 155 10.78 12.97 -6.81
CA ASN A 155 11.02 12.54 -8.19
C ASN A 155 10.32 11.21 -8.52
N ALA A 156 9.24 10.88 -7.81
CA ALA A 156 8.50 9.64 -8.01
C ALA A 156 7.05 9.78 -7.56
N ASN A 157 6.16 9.09 -8.26
CA ASN A 157 4.81 8.82 -7.79
C ASN A 157 4.90 7.69 -6.75
N ILE A 158 4.26 7.81 -5.59
CA ILE A 158 4.43 6.80 -4.54
C ILE A 158 3.10 6.32 -3.96
N PHE A 159 2.96 5.00 -3.87
CA PHE A 159 1.90 4.31 -3.16
C PHE A 159 2.40 3.78 -1.82
N PHE A 160 1.65 4.06 -0.75
CA PHE A 160 1.81 3.42 0.56
C PHE A 160 0.62 2.49 0.77
N ILE A 161 0.86 1.17 0.85
CA ILE A 161 -0.21 0.17 0.93
C ILE A 161 -0.27 -0.43 2.32
N ASP A 162 -1.44 -0.40 2.96
CA ASP A 162 -1.67 -1.12 4.20
C ASP A 162 -1.93 -2.60 3.91
N GLN A 163 -1.01 -3.47 4.34
CA GLN A 163 -1.09 -4.91 4.13
C GLN A 163 -0.53 -5.68 5.34
N PRO A 164 -1.03 -6.90 5.66
CA PRO A 164 -2.16 -7.60 5.02
C PRO A 164 -3.54 -7.01 5.39
N ILE A 165 -4.63 -7.73 5.11
CA ILE A 165 -5.99 -7.33 5.51
C ILE A 165 -6.06 -7.20 7.05
N GLY A 166 -6.79 -6.19 7.53
CA GLY A 166 -6.87 -5.85 8.95
C GLY A 166 -5.78 -4.89 9.43
N VAL A 167 -4.81 -4.55 8.58
CA VAL A 167 -3.79 -3.54 8.88
C VAL A 167 -4.28 -2.15 8.52
N GLY A 168 -4.08 -1.19 9.42
CA GLY A 168 -4.41 0.22 9.17
C GLY A 168 -5.88 0.38 8.78
N PHE A 169 -6.13 0.87 7.57
CA PHE A 169 -7.49 1.01 7.04
C PHE A 169 -7.94 -0.15 6.13
N SER A 170 -7.08 -1.15 5.88
CA SER A 170 -7.44 -2.33 5.09
C SER A 170 -8.37 -3.27 5.84
N TYR A 171 -9.42 -3.76 5.18
CA TYR A 171 -10.45 -4.59 5.80
C TYR A 171 -11.02 -5.65 4.84
N ALA A 172 -11.80 -6.59 5.36
CA ALA A 172 -12.59 -7.51 4.56
C ALA A 172 -14.03 -7.56 5.07
N ASP A 173 -14.98 -7.77 4.16
CA ASP A 173 -16.41 -7.88 4.49
C ASP A 173 -16.70 -9.10 5.38
N HIS A 174 -15.91 -10.16 5.21
CA HIS A 174 -15.96 -11.40 5.97
C HIS A 174 -14.55 -11.77 6.43
N GLY A 175 -14.43 -12.45 7.57
CA GLY A 175 -13.12 -12.82 8.15
C GLY A 175 -12.22 -13.58 7.18
N GLU A 176 -10.90 -13.50 7.42
CA GLU A 176 -9.85 -14.12 6.58
C GLU A 176 -9.97 -15.65 6.44
#